data_AF-A0A353DLW4-F1
#
_entry.id   AF-A0A353DLW4-F1
#
_cell.length_a   1.000
_cell.length_b   1.000
_cell.length_c   1.000
_cell.angle_alpha   90.00
_cell.angle_beta   90.00
_cell.angle_gamma   90.00
#
_symmetry.space_group_name_H-M   'P 1'
#
loop_
_entity.id
_entity.type
_entity.pdbx_description
1 polymer ?
#
loop_
_entity_poly.entity_id
_entity_poly.type
_entity_poly.pdbx_seq_one_letter_code
_entity_poly.pdbx_strand_id
1 'polypeptide(L)' 'MKVAIFGSGAAGLYTAILLKRANPSYEIHVFDKEEKLAKKL' A
#
# COMPACT_ATOMS: atom_id res chain seq x y z
N MET A 1 -9.73 -8.95 -6.95
CA MET A 1 -8.38 -9.54 -6.78
C MET A 1 -7.78 -8.97 -5.49
N LYS A 2 -7.01 -9.76 -4.75
CA LYS A 2 -6.33 -9.31 -3.52
C LYS A 2 -4.84 -9.10 -3.79
N VAL A 3 -4.28 -8.00 -3.31
CA VAL A 3 -2.87 -7.63 -3.52
C VAL A 3 -2.24 -7.27 -2.18
N ALA A 4 -1.09 -7.90 -1.88
CA ALA A 4 -0.27 -7.57 -0.72
C ALA A 4 1.00 -6.84 -1.20
N ILE A 5 1.33 -5.70 -0.58
CA ILE A 5 2.53 -4.91 -0.86
C ILE A 5 3.37 -4.88 0.41
N PHE A 6 4.64 -5.27 0.32
CA PHE A 6 5.58 -5.21 1.44
C PHE A 6 6.52 -4.00 1.28
N GLY A 7 6.45 -3.09 2.24
CA GLY A 7 7.16 -1.81 2.29
C GLY A 7 6.22 -0.62 2.09
N SER A 8 6.13 0.26 3.08
CA SER A 8 5.30 1.49 3.05
C SER A 8 6.08 2.75 2.68
N GLY A 9 7.31 2.59 2.16
CA GLY A 9 8.03 3.67 1.51
C GLY A 9 7.30 4.20 0.28
N ALA A 10 7.82 5.28 -0.31
CA ALA A 10 7.19 5.95 -1.45
C ALA A 10 6.77 4.98 -2.56
N ALA A 11 7.65 4.06 -2.95
CA ALA A 11 7.35 3.07 -3.99
C ALA A 11 6.10 2.23 -3.68
N GLY A 12 6.01 1.64 -2.48
CA GLY A 12 4.89 0.78 -2.10
C GLY A 12 3.55 1.54 -2.03
N LEU A 13 3.58 2.77 -1.51
CA LEU A 13 2.38 3.62 -1.46
C LEU A 13 1.93 4.05 -2.87
N TYR A 14 2.86 4.49 -3.73
CA TYR A 14 2.51 4.86 -5.10
C TYR A 14 1.97 3.65 -5.88
N THR A 15 2.55 2.46 -5.71
CA THR A 15 2.03 1.24 -6.31
C THR A 15 0.60 0.95 -5.85
N ALA A 16 0.31 1.08 -4.56
CA ALA A 16 -1.06 0.90 -4.03
C ALA A 16 -2.06 1.87 -4.68
N ILE A 17 -1.68 3.16 -4.80
CA ILE A 17 -2.52 4.19 -5.42
C ILE A 17 -2.78 3.89 -6.90
N LEU A 18 -1.73 3.56 -7.66
CA LEU A 18 -1.84 3.27 -9.09
C LEU A 18 -2.70 2.03 -9.35
N LEU A 19 -2.54 0.97 -8.54
CA LEU A 19 -3.36 -0.23 -8.64
C LEU A 19 -4.83 0.05 -8.32
N LYS A 20 -5.12 0.84 -7.29
CA LYS A 20 -6.50 1.21 -6.95
C LYS A 20 -7.15 2.09 -8.02
N ARG A 21 -6.38 2.98 -8.64
CA ARG A 21 -6.83 3.81 -9.77
C ARG A 21 -7.11 2.98 -11.02
N ALA A 22 -6.22 2.05 -11.35
CA ALA A 22 -6.39 1.19 -12.52
C ALA A 22 -7.56 0.22 -12.35
N ASN A 23 -7.77 -0.29 -11.14
CA ASN A 23 -8.90 -1.14 -10.83
C ASN A 23 -9.44 -0.92 -9.41
N PRO A 24 -10.51 -0.13 -9.24
CA PRO A 24 -11.09 0.17 -7.93
C PRO A 24 -11.60 -1.06 -7.17
N SER A 25 -11.87 -2.17 -7.85
CA SER A 25 -12.34 -3.41 -7.21
C SER A 25 -11.23 -4.17 -6.46
N TYR A 26 -9.97 -3.78 -6.60
CA TYR A 26 -8.87 -4.46 -5.93
C TYR A 26 -8.87 -4.18 -4.43
N GLU A 27 -8.67 -5.25 -3.66
CA GLU A 27 -8.45 -5.21 -2.21
C GLU A 27 -6.94 -5.18 -1.99
N ILE A 28 -6.42 -4.05 -1.52
CA ILE A 28 -4.97 -3.79 -1.43
C ILE A 28 -4.60 -3.65 0.04
N HIS A 29 -3.62 -4.45 0.48
CA HIS A 29 -3.06 -4.42 1.82
C HIS A 29 -1.58 -4.04 1.74
N VAL A 30 -1.17 -2.98 2.44
CA VAL A 30 0.23 -2.55 2.52
C VAL A 30 0.75 -2.90 3.90
N PHE A 31 1.82 -3.68 3.94
CA PHE A 31 2.50 -4.11 5.15
C PHE A 31 3.83 -3.37 5.26
N ASP A 32 4.14 -2.84 6.43
CA ASP A 32 5.49 -2.38 6.76
C ASP A 32 6.06 -3.21 7.90
N LYS A 33 7.38 -3.39 7.89
CA LYS A 33 8.11 -4.12 8.92
C LYS A 33 8.30 -3.27 10.18
N GLU A 34 8.30 -1.94 10.01
CA GLU A 34 8.31 -0.99 11.10
C GLU A 34 7.00 -0.20 11.15
N GLU A 35 6.45 -0.05 12.35
CA GLU A 35 5.26 0.76 12.63
C GLU A 35 5.56 2.29 12.52
N LYS A 36 6.27 2.70 11.47
CA LYS A 36 6.66 4.09 11.23
C LYS A 36 5.50 4.92 10.68
N LEU A 37 4.58 4.30 9.96
CA LEU A 37 3.45 5.02 9.35
C LEU A 37 2.45 5.52 10.39
N ALA A 38 2.19 4.75 11.46
CA ALA A 38 1.29 5.15 12.55
C ALA A 38 1.89 6.20 13.49
N LYS A 39 3.22 6.38 13.49
CA LYS A 39 3.91 7.36 14.34
C LYS A 39 4.02 8.77 13.73
N LYS A 40 3.67 8.94 12.46
CA LYS A 40 3.83 10.21 11.71
C LYS A 40 2.50 10.83 11.24
N LEU A 41 1.37 10.24 11.61
CA LEU A 41 0.03 10.77 11.42
C LEU A 41 -0.56 11.13 12.78
#